data_AF-A0A376MTJ3-F1
#
_entry.id   AF-A0A376MTJ3-F1
#
_cell.length_a   1.000
_cell.length_b   1.000
_cell.length_c   1.000
_cell.angle_alpha   90.00
_cell.angle_beta   90.00
_cell.angle_gamma   90.00
#
_symmetry.space_group_name_H-M   'P 1'
#
loop_
_entity.id
_entity.type
_entity.pdbx_description
1 polymer ?
#
loop_
_entity_poly.entity_id
_entity_poly.type
_entity_poly.pdbx_seq_one_letter_code
_entity_poly.pdbx_strand_id
1 'polypeptide(L)'
;MVGLPLTGAGCEARLDDNAVWTGWRLPMKAGQRLTLKRPQHGMRSYLAVAGGIDVPPVMGSCSTDLKVGIGGLEGRLLKDGDRLPIGKAKRDFMEAQGVKQLLWGQPHSRLAGAGIS
;
A
#
# COMPACT_ATOMS: atom_id res chain seq x y z
N MET A 1 12.21 9.46 0.24
CA MET A 1 11.70 8.27 -0.47
C MET A 1 11.00 7.42 0.56
N VAL A 2 9.83 6.84 0.27
CA VAL A 2 9.03 6.07 1.24
C VAL A 2 8.84 4.66 0.72
N GLY A 3 9.08 3.65 1.57
CA GLY A 3 8.75 2.26 1.24
C GLY A 3 7.25 2.02 1.34
N LEU A 4 6.67 1.40 0.31
CA LEU A 4 5.22 1.26 0.17
C LEU A 4 4.82 -0.21 -0.06
N PRO A 5 4.78 -1.06 0.98
CA PRO A 5 4.20 -2.39 0.88
C PRO A 5 2.70 -2.34 0.55
N LEU A 6 2.31 -3.09 -0.48
CA LEU A 6 0.91 -3.35 -0.83
C LEU A 6 0.61 -4.85 -0.66
N THR A 7 -0.43 -5.19 0.08
CA THR A 7 -0.84 -6.59 0.31
C THR A 7 -2.36 -6.77 0.18
N GLY A 8 -2.83 -8.01 0.21
CA GLY A 8 -4.24 -8.35 0.07
C GLY A 8 -4.65 -8.63 -1.38
N ALA A 9 -5.87 -8.23 -1.75
CA ALA A 9 -6.40 -8.44 -3.08
C ALA A 9 -5.56 -7.73 -4.16
N GLY A 10 -5.32 -8.41 -5.28
CA GLY A 10 -4.58 -7.87 -6.41
C GLY A 10 -5.40 -6.85 -7.18
N CYS A 11 -5.01 -5.57 -7.09
CA CYS A 11 -5.75 -4.43 -7.63
C CYS A 11 -5.13 -3.82 -8.89
N GLU A 12 -4.39 -4.60 -9.70
CA GLU A 12 -3.66 -4.08 -10.88
C GLU A 12 -2.94 -2.75 -10.61
N ALA A 13 -2.20 -2.69 -9.49
CA ALA A 13 -1.65 -1.45 -8.99
C ALA A 13 -0.59 -0.88 -9.96
N ARG A 14 -0.57 0.45 -10.10
CA ARG A 14 0.41 1.17 -10.93
C ARG A 14 1.03 2.31 -10.16
N LEU A 15 2.35 2.40 -10.18
CA LEU A 15 3.11 3.55 -9.70
C LEU A 15 3.53 4.37 -10.93
N ASP A 16 2.85 5.51 -11.12
CA ASP A 16 2.86 6.25 -12.38
C ASP A 16 2.55 5.32 -13.56
N ASP A 17 3.50 5.14 -14.49
CA ASP A 17 3.35 4.27 -15.67
C ASP A 17 3.76 2.82 -15.43
N ASN A 18 4.33 2.49 -14.27
CA ASN A 18 4.90 1.18 -13.99
C ASN A 18 3.91 0.28 -13.24
N ALA A 19 3.67 -0.92 -13.76
CA ALA A 19 2.87 -1.93 -13.07
C ALA A 19 3.60 -2.45 -11.83
N VAL A 20 2.90 -2.55 -10.71
CA VAL A 20 3.44 -3.01 -9.43
C VAL A 20 2.58 -4.11 -8.81
N TRP A 21 3.19 -4.98 -8.02
CA TRP A 21 2.57 -6.21 -7.52
C TRP A 21 2.35 -6.16 -6.01
N THR A 22 1.32 -6.88 -5.55
CA THR A 22 1.13 -7.16 -4.12
C THR A 22 2.25 -8.05 -3.59
N GLY A 23 2.59 -7.93 -2.31
CA GLY A 23 3.68 -8.67 -1.68
C GLY A 23 5.08 -8.05 -1.92
N TRP A 24 5.13 -6.86 -2.51
CA TRP A 24 6.35 -6.09 -2.74
C TRP A 24 6.37 -4.82 -1.91
N ARG A 25 7.54 -4.52 -1.34
CA ARG A 25 7.89 -3.20 -0.82
C ARG A 25 8.52 -2.42 -1.97
N LEU A 26 7.94 -1.28 -2.30
CA LEU A 26 8.38 -0.48 -3.44
C LEU A 26 8.89 0.88 -2.95
N PRO A 27 10.04 1.36 -3.46
CA PRO A 27 10.47 2.73 -3.19
C PRO A 27 9.59 3.72 -3.96
N MET A 28 9.03 4.70 -3.26
CA MET A 28 8.25 5.79 -3.84
C MET A 28 8.96 7.13 -3.62
N LYS A 29 9.09 7.92 -4.70
CA LYS A 29 9.61 9.29 -4.69
C LYS A 29 8.48 10.28 -4.42
N ALA A 30 8.85 11.46 -3.91
CA ALA A 30 7.89 12.55 -3.74
C ALA A 30 7.30 12.95 -5.10
N GLY A 31 5.99 13.17 -5.15
CA GLY A 31 5.27 13.54 -6.38
C GLY A 31 4.75 12.37 -7.22
N GLN A 32 5.18 11.13 -6.95
CA GLN A 32 4.65 9.95 -7.67
C GLN A 32 3.24 9.59 -7.20
N ARG A 33 2.48 8.91 -8.08
CA ARG A 33 1.11 8.49 -7.81
C ARG A 33 0.95 6.97 -7.89
N LEU A 34 0.55 6.36 -6.78
CA LEU A 34 0.07 4.98 -6.78
C LEU A 34 -1.44 4.94 -7.08
N THR A 35 -1.83 4.18 -8.09
CA THR A 35 -3.23 3.97 -8.48
C THR A 35 -3.59 2.49 -8.33
N LEU A 36 -4.69 2.19 -7.64
CA LEU A 36 -5.24 0.84 -7.50
C LEU A 36 -6.57 0.78 -8.25
N LYS A 37 -6.76 -0.25 -9.07
CA LYS A 37 -8.02 -0.54 -9.73
C LYS A 37 -8.86 -1.51 -8.92
N ARG A 38 -10.11 -1.73 -9.35
CA ARG A 38 -10.98 -2.76 -8.76
C ARG A 38 -10.32 -4.14 -8.89
N PRO A 39 -10.16 -4.90 -7.79
CA PRO A 39 -9.65 -6.25 -7.87
C PRO A 39 -10.66 -7.17 -8.56
N GLN A 40 -10.16 -8.10 -9.38
CA GLN A 40 -10.98 -9.16 -9.98
C GLN A 40 -11.23 -10.31 -8.99
N HIS A 41 -10.30 -10.52 -8.05
CA HIS A 41 -10.36 -11.56 -7.02
C HIS A 41 -9.96 -10.98 -5.65
N GLY A 42 -10.70 -11.36 -4.60
CA GLY A 42 -10.54 -10.82 -3.25
C GLY A 42 -11.31 -9.50 -3.04
N MET A 43 -11.27 -8.96 -1.82
CA MET A 43 -12.09 -7.80 -1.43
C MET A 43 -11.30 -6.64 -0.82
N ARG A 44 -10.28 -6.93 0.00
CA ARG A 44 -9.56 -5.91 0.77
C ARG A 44 -8.08 -5.90 0.37
N SER A 45 -7.56 -4.69 0.18
CA SER A 45 -6.13 -4.45 -0.03
C SER A 45 -5.64 -3.49 1.05
N TYR A 46 -4.40 -3.69 1.49
CA TYR A 46 -3.80 -2.95 2.57
C TYR A 46 -2.55 -2.25 2.06
N LEU A 47 -2.48 -0.95 2.28
CA LEU A 47 -1.35 -0.12 1.92
C LEU A 47 -0.67 0.34 3.20
N ALA A 48 0.61 0.06 3.33
CA ALA A 48 1.42 0.57 4.44
C ALA A 48 2.54 1.46 3.89
N VAL A 49 2.91 2.47 4.68
CA VAL A 49 3.98 3.42 4.38
C VAL A 49 5.08 3.30 5.43
N ALA A 50 6.34 3.43 5.03
CA ALA A 50 7.45 3.53 5.98
C ALA A 50 7.23 4.72 6.93
N GLY A 51 7.36 4.47 8.24
CA GLY A 51 7.04 5.46 9.29
C GLY A 51 5.60 5.40 9.80
N GLY A 52 4.69 4.74 9.09
CA GLY A 52 3.28 4.64 9.46
C GLY A 52 2.48 5.92 9.20
N ILE A 53 1.17 5.82 9.31
CA ILE A 53 0.25 6.96 9.20
C ILE A 53 0.16 7.61 10.58
N ASP A 54 0.52 8.89 10.68
CA ASP A 54 0.70 9.61 11.95
C ASP A 54 -0.59 10.33 12.38
N VAL A 55 -1.59 9.53 12.73
CA VAL A 55 -2.87 10.04 13.25
C VAL A 55 -2.93 9.89 14.78
N PRO A 56 -3.61 10.81 15.50
CA PRO A 56 -3.70 10.74 16.95
C PRO A 56 -4.29 9.40 17.42
N PRO A 57 -3.63 8.70 18.37
CA PRO A 57 -4.17 7.45 18.88
C PRO A 57 -5.37 7.74 19.79
N VAL A 58 -6.44 6.97 19.61
CA VAL A 58 -7.61 6.95 20.50
C VAL A 58 -7.57 5.64 21.28
N MET A 59 -7.53 5.73 22.62
CA MET A 59 -7.37 4.57 23.51
C MET A 59 -6.13 3.71 23.17
N GLY A 60 -5.04 4.35 22.73
CA GLY A 60 -3.81 3.66 22.35
C GLY A 60 -3.83 2.98 20.96
N SER A 61 -4.86 3.22 20.14
CA SER A 61 -4.99 2.65 18.79
C SER A 61 -5.30 3.73 17.74
N CYS A 62 -4.87 3.50 16.51
CA CYS A 62 -5.17 4.36 15.35
C CYS A 62 -6.26 3.77 14.43
N SER A 63 -6.86 2.64 14.80
CA SER A 63 -7.96 2.03 14.04
C SER A 63 -9.19 2.93 14.00
N THR A 64 -9.90 2.95 12.87
CA THR A 64 -11.17 3.68 12.73
C THR A 64 -12.34 2.80 13.11
N ASP A 65 -13.16 3.26 14.05
CA ASP A 65 -14.49 2.71 14.30
C ASP A 65 -15.54 3.65 13.69
N LEU A 66 -16.15 3.23 12.58
CA LEU A 66 -17.14 4.02 11.86
C LEU A 66 -18.50 4.09 12.57
N LYS A 67 -18.81 3.12 13.44
CA LYS A 67 -20.09 3.09 14.16
C LYS A 67 -20.07 4.10 15.29
N VAL A 68 -18.94 4.21 15.98
CA VAL A 68 -18.74 5.15 17.08
C VAL A 68 -18.21 6.51 16.60
N GLY A 69 -17.54 6.55 15.46
CA GLY A 69 -16.98 7.78 14.89
C GLY A 69 -15.66 8.19 15.53
N ILE A 70 -14.77 7.23 15.83
CA ILE A 70 -13.50 7.48 16.51
C ILE A 70 -12.30 6.85 15.79
N GLY A 71 -11.12 7.41 16.03
CA GLY A 71 -9.84 6.92 15.51
C GLY A 71 -9.62 7.19 14.01
N GLY A 72 -8.44 6.83 13.49
CA GLY A 72 -8.02 7.15 12.13
C GLY A 72 -8.04 8.66 11.83
N LEU A 73 -8.58 9.03 10.67
CA LEU A 73 -8.80 10.42 10.30
C LEU A 73 -10.24 10.83 10.64
N GLU A 74 -10.41 11.56 11.74
CA GLU A 74 -11.70 12.12 12.17
C GLU A 74 -12.82 11.07 12.36
N GLY A 75 -12.48 9.79 12.60
CA GLY A 75 -13.47 8.73 12.83
C GLY A 75 -14.31 8.34 11.61
N ARG A 76 -13.89 8.71 10.40
CA ARG A 76 -14.67 8.53 9.16
C ARG A 76 -13.89 7.80 8.06
N LEU A 77 -14.61 7.50 6.98
CA LEU A 77 -14.00 7.07 5.72
C LEU A 77 -13.15 8.21 5.14
N LEU A 78 -12.04 7.83 4.49
CA LEU A 78 -11.24 8.76 3.69
C LEU A 78 -12.06 9.26 2.50
N LYS A 79 -11.84 10.52 2.14
CA LYS A 79 -12.47 11.18 0.99
C LYS A 79 -11.43 11.83 0.11
N ASP A 80 -11.83 12.17 -1.11
CA ASP A 80 -10.98 12.88 -2.05
C ASP A 80 -10.46 14.19 -1.45
N GLY A 81 -9.17 14.42 -1.62
CA GLY A 81 -8.47 15.60 -1.10
C GLY A 81 -7.94 15.45 0.32
N ASP A 82 -8.27 14.38 1.06
CA ASP A 82 -7.68 14.12 2.38
C ASP A 82 -6.15 13.97 2.27
N ARG A 83 -5.44 14.48 3.29
CA ARG A 83 -3.99 14.35 3.42
C ARG A 83 -3.67 13.69 4.75
N LEU A 84 -3.00 12.55 4.69
CA LEU A 84 -2.57 11.80 5.87
C LEU A 84 -1.10 12.12 6.18
N PRO A 85 -0.77 12.62 7.38
CA PRO A 85 0.61 12.76 7.79
C PRO A 85 1.28 11.38 7.90
N ILE A 86 2.57 11.33 7.58
CA ILE A 86 3.39 10.11 7.65
C ILE A 86 4.43 10.32 8.75
N GLY A 87 4.58 9.33 9.61
CA GLY A 87 5.57 9.37 10.69
C GLY A 87 7.00 9.31 10.16
N LYS A 88 7.98 9.62 11.02
CA LYS A 88 9.40 9.49 10.66
C LYS A 88 9.79 8.02 10.54
N ALA A 89 10.17 7.60 9.33
CA ALA A 89 10.68 6.25 9.11
C ALA A 89 12.02 6.05 9.86
N LYS A 90 12.15 4.93 10.58
CA LYS A 90 13.42 4.54 11.21
C LYS A 90 14.41 3.88 10.22
N ARG A 91 13.91 3.47 9.06
CA ARG A 91 14.66 2.79 8.00
C ARG A 91 14.14 3.26 6.65
N ASP A 92 15.06 3.72 5.82
CA ASP A 92 14.80 3.97 4.41
C ASP A 92 15.07 2.70 3.62
N PHE A 93 14.15 2.36 2.73
CA PHE A 93 14.31 1.23 1.81
C PHE A 93 14.60 1.80 0.42
N MET A 94 15.77 1.48 -0.11
CA MET A 94 16.24 2.00 -1.40
C MET A 94 15.89 1.09 -2.58
N GLU A 95 15.57 -0.18 -2.31
CA GLU A 95 15.33 -1.19 -3.34
C GLU A 95 13.96 -1.84 -3.20
N ALA A 96 13.41 -2.27 -4.33
CA ALA A 96 12.19 -3.04 -4.36
C ALA A 96 12.47 -4.47 -3.86
N GLN A 97 11.81 -4.87 -2.77
CA GLN A 97 11.95 -6.23 -2.24
C GLN A 97 10.58 -6.85 -2.00
N GLY A 98 10.37 -8.03 -2.56
CA GLY A 98 9.11 -8.73 -2.44
C GLY A 98 9.17 -10.15 -2.95
N VAL A 99 8.08 -10.85 -2.71
CA VAL A 99 7.83 -12.15 -3.32
C VAL A 99 6.74 -11.94 -4.36
N LYS A 100 6.98 -12.40 -5.59
CA LYS A 100 5.92 -12.43 -6.61
C LYS A 100 4.88 -13.44 -6.17
N GLN A 101 3.78 -12.94 -5.61
CA GLN A 101 2.69 -13.77 -5.16
C GLN A 101 2.00 -14.40 -6.38
N LEU A 102 1.80 -15.71 -6.34
CA LEU A 102 0.98 -16.43 -7.33
C LEU A 102 -0.49 -16.04 -7.09
N LEU A 103 -0.93 -14.96 -7.71
CA LEU A 103 -2.35 -14.58 -7.72
C LEU A 103 -3.09 -15.58 -8.60
N TRP A 104 -4.17 -16.18 -8.07
CA TRP A 104 -5.03 -17.11 -8.78
C TRP A 104 -5.53 -16.49 -10.10
N GLY A 105 -5.33 -17.19 -11.23
CA GLY A 105 -5.80 -16.77 -12.56
C GLY A 105 -4.78 -16.07 -13.48
N GLN A 106 -3.51 -15.91 -13.09
CA GLN A 106 -2.46 -15.43 -14.01
C GLN A 106 -1.94 -16.61 -14.88
N PRO A 107 -1.80 -16.47 -16.21
CA PRO A 107 -1.20 -17.53 -17.04
C PRO A 107 0.27 -17.75 -16.64
N HIS A 108 0.65 -19.02 -16.52
CA HIS A 108 1.98 -19.49 -16.08
C HIS A 108 3.16 -19.03 -16.95
N SER A 109 2.93 -18.41 -18.11
CA SER A 109 3.94 -18.16 -19.15
C SER A 109 4.81 -16.92 -18.97
N ARG A 110 4.74 -16.20 -17.85
CA ARG A 110 5.56 -14.99 -17.58
C ARG A 110 6.48 -15.15 -16.36
N LEU A 111 7.21 -16.26 -16.32
CA LEU A 111 8.24 -16.54 -15.31
C LEU A 111 9.67 -16.21 -15.73
N ALA A 112 9.92 -15.75 -16.97
CA ALA A 112 11.26 -15.29 -17.34
C ALA A 112 11.41 -13.78 -17.13
N GLY A 113 12.33 -13.36 -16.25
CA GLY A 113 12.97 -12.04 -16.37
C GLY A 113 12.96 -11.09 -15.19
N ALA A 114 12.69 -11.53 -13.96
CA ALA A 114 13.05 -10.74 -12.77
C ALA A 114 14.37 -11.27 -12.20
N GLY A 115 15.47 -10.89 -12.86
CA GLY A 115 16.81 -11.07 -12.32
C GLY A 115 16.93 -10.28 -11.01
N ILE A 116 17.13 -11.04 -9.95
CA ILE A 116 17.71 -10.62 -8.67
C ILE A 116 19.11 -10.03 -8.90
N SER A 117 19.42 -8.95 -8.21
CA SER A 117 20.73 -8.81 -7.56
C SER A 117 20.55 -9.14 -6.09
#